data_AF-A0A950QT50-F1
#
_entry.id   AF-A0A950QT50-F1
#
_cell.length_a   1.000
_cell.length_b   1.000
_cell.length_c   1.000
_cell.angle_alpha   90.00
_cell.angle_beta   90.00
_cell.angle_gamma   90.00
#
_symmetry.space_group_name_H-M   'P 1'
#
loop_
_entity.id
_entity.type
_entity.pdbx_description
1 polymer ?
#
loop_
_entity_poly.entity_id
_entity_poly.type
_entity_poly.pdbx_seq_one_letter_code
_entity_poly.pdbx_strand_id
1 'polypeptide(L)'
;MPHRKRAHVFLPEDLLADVDALVGPRGRSAFIAEVIRDAVNRRRLLEFLSSKEPIWKDEDHPELAEGAEAWVRKMRDEELRIEREKLGDWLDRAVRDTE
;
A
#
# COMPACT_ATOMS: atom_id res chain seq x y z
N MET A 1 14.22 -14.72 -13.64
CA MET A 1 12.84 -15.19 -13.89
C MET A 1 12.37 -15.93 -12.64
N PRO A 2 11.27 -15.54 -11.98
CA PRO A 2 10.77 -16.29 -10.83
C PRO A 2 10.48 -17.74 -11.25
N HIS A 3 10.98 -18.70 -10.47
CA HIS A 3 10.84 -20.12 -10.78
C HIS A 3 9.40 -20.57 -10.52
N ARG A 4 8.70 -21.05 -11.57
CA ARG A 4 7.34 -21.59 -11.45
C ARG A 4 7.42 -23.10 -11.24
N LYS A 5 6.82 -23.60 -10.14
CA LYS A 5 6.63 -25.04 -9.90
C LYS A 5 5.19 -25.43 -10.18
N ARG A 6 4.97 -26.64 -10.72
CA ARG A 6 3.62 -27.22 -10.89
C ARG A 6 3.19 -27.84 -9.56
N ALA A 7 1.96 -27.53 -9.15
CA ALA A 7 1.30 -28.17 -8.02
C ALA A 7 0.07 -28.92 -8.54
N HIS A 8 -0.14 -30.14 -8.07
CA HIS A 8 -1.36 -30.91 -8.33
C HIS A 8 -2.29 -30.76 -7.12
N VAL A 9 -3.45 -30.16 -7.35
CA VAL A 9 -4.49 -29.94 -6.33
C VAL A 9 -5.83 -30.40 -6.89
N PHE A 10 -6.66 -30.99 -6.02
CA PHE A 10 -8.03 -31.35 -6.36
C PHE A 10 -8.94 -30.17 -6.05
N LEU A 11 -9.78 -29.80 -7.00
CA LEU A 11 -10.79 -28.76 -6.87
C LEU A 11 -12.16 -29.37 -7.17
N PRO A 12 -13.21 -29.00 -6.42
CA PRO A 12 -14.58 -29.38 -6.74
C PRO A 12 -14.94 -28.96 -8.18
N GLU A 13 -15.73 -29.79 -8.87
CA GLU A 13 -16.10 -29.56 -10.27
C GLU A 13 -16.97 -28.32 -10.44
N ASP A 14 -17.92 -28.11 -9.52
CA ASP A 14 -18.78 -26.92 -9.44
C ASP A 14 -17.95 -25.64 -9.31
N LEU A 15 -16.96 -25.63 -8.40
CA LEU A 15 -16.07 -24.48 -8.24
C LEU A 15 -15.25 -24.20 -9.51
N LEU A 16 -14.79 -25.24 -10.20
CA LEU A 16 -14.02 -25.07 -11.43
C LEU A 16 -14.91 -24.50 -12.55
N ALA A 17 -16.17 -24.92 -12.64
CA ALA A 17 -17.15 -24.40 -13.57
C ALA A 17 -17.47 -22.92 -13.30
N ASP A 18 -17.56 -22.52 -12.03
CA ASP A 18 -17.75 -21.11 -11.67
C ASP A 18 -16.55 -20.25 -12.09
N VAL A 19 -15.33 -20.73 -11.85
CA VAL A 19 -14.11 -20.05 -12.30
C VAL A 19 -14.10 -19.93 -13.82
N ASP A 20 -14.48 -20.98 -14.54
CA ASP A 20 -14.60 -20.93 -15.99
C ASP A 20 -15.59 -19.89 -16.50
N ALA A 21 -16.75 -19.79 -15.85
CA ALA A 21 -17.75 -18.79 -16.19
C ALA A 21 -17.22 -17.35 -15.98
N LEU A 22 -16.37 -17.13 -14.98
CA LEU A 22 -15.81 -15.83 -14.65
C LEU A 22 -14.64 -15.41 -15.56
N VAL A 23 -13.67 -16.30 -15.81
CA VAL A 23 -12.40 -15.94 -16.47
C VAL A 23 -12.17 -16.64 -17.81
N GLY A 24 -13.09 -17.51 -18.21
CA GLY A 24 -12.99 -18.33 -19.40
C GLY A 24 -11.96 -19.47 -19.30
N PRO A 25 -11.90 -20.36 -20.31
CA PRO A 25 -11.14 -21.61 -20.25
C PRO A 25 -9.62 -21.46 -20.08
N ARG A 26 -9.05 -20.31 -20.46
CA ARG A 26 -7.59 -20.06 -20.41
C ARG A 26 -7.15 -19.19 -19.23
N GLY A 27 -8.10 -18.62 -18.48
CA GLY A 27 -7.82 -17.71 -17.36
C GLY A 27 -7.58 -18.39 -16.01
N ARG A 28 -7.99 -19.66 -15.87
CA ARG A 28 -8.04 -20.39 -14.58
C ARG A 28 -6.74 -20.29 -13.77
N SER A 29 -5.61 -20.61 -14.40
CA SER A 29 -4.33 -20.69 -13.66
C SER A 29 -3.84 -19.34 -13.17
N ALA A 30 -4.14 -18.26 -13.89
CA ALA A 30 -3.79 -16.90 -13.48
C ALA A 30 -4.70 -16.46 -12.33
N PHE A 31 -6.01 -16.65 -12.50
CA PHE A 31 -7.02 -16.32 -11.50
C PHE A 31 -6.79 -17.05 -10.17
N ILE A 32 -6.59 -18.36 -10.21
CA ILE A 32 -6.32 -19.17 -9.01
C ILE A 32 -5.03 -18.70 -8.31
N ALA A 33 -3.98 -18.39 -9.07
CA ALA A 33 -2.73 -17.92 -8.49
C ALA A 33 -2.87 -16.55 -7.81
N GLU A 34 -3.66 -15.64 -8.40
CA GLU A 34 -3.98 -14.33 -7.84
C GLU A 34 -4.80 -14.47 -6.55
N VAL A 35 -5.91 -15.19 -6.60
CA VAL A 35 -6.79 -15.40 -5.43
C VAL A 35 -6.05 -16.09 -4.29
N ILE A 36 -5.23 -17.11 -4.58
CA ILE A 36 -4.41 -17.77 -3.55
C ILE A 36 -3.41 -16.79 -2.95
N ARG A 37 -2.78 -15.93 -3.77
CA ARG A 37 -1.82 -14.93 -3.27
C ARG A 37 -2.49 -13.94 -2.33
N ASP A 38 -3.65 -13.43 -2.71
CA ASP A 38 -4.41 -12.50 -1.89
C ASP A 38 -4.88 -13.15 -0.59
N ALA A 39 -5.38 -14.38 -0.66
CA ALA A 39 -5.78 -15.14 0.52
C ALA A 39 -4.60 -15.40 1.48
N VAL A 40 -3.42 -15.74 0.95
CA VAL A 40 -2.19 -15.92 1.74
C VAL A 40 -1.77 -14.61 2.39
N ASN A 41 -1.74 -13.51 1.64
CA ASN A 41 -1.37 -12.20 2.15
C ASN A 41 -2.33 -11.75 3.25
N ARG A 42 -3.63 -11.91 3.05
CA ARG A 42 -4.65 -11.60 4.06
C ARG A 42 -4.45 -12.40 5.33
N ARG A 43 -4.20 -13.71 5.23
CA ARG A 43 -3.95 -14.56 6.42
C ARG A 43 -2.69 -14.15 7.17
N ARG A 44 -1.60 -13.89 6.45
CA ARG A 44 -0.35 -13.40 7.05
C ARG A 44 -0.56 -12.05 7.75
N LEU A 45 -1.30 -11.14 7.14
CA LEU A 45 -1.64 -9.86 7.76
C LEU A 45 -2.47 -10.07 9.04
N LEU A 46 -3.49 -10.93 9.01
CA LEU A 46 -4.32 -11.21 10.18
C LEU A 46 -3.52 -11.88 11.30
N GLU A 47 -2.64 -12.83 10.96
CA GLU A 47 -1.73 -13.48 11.91
C GLU A 47 -0.79 -12.46 12.55
N PHE A 48 -0.21 -11.58 11.73
CA PHE A 48 0.62 -10.47 12.18
C PHE A 48 -0.14 -9.54 13.13
N LEU A 49 -1.31 -9.05 12.74
CA LEU A 49 -2.15 -8.16 13.57
C LEU A 49 -2.69 -8.84 14.84
N SER A 50 -2.84 -10.17 14.84
CA SER A 50 -3.26 -10.94 16.02
C SER A 50 -2.10 -11.24 16.98
N SER A 51 -0.86 -10.93 16.60
CA SER A 51 0.29 -11.13 17.46
C SER A 51 0.19 -10.23 18.70
N LYS A 52 0.62 -10.76 19.85
CA LYS A 52 0.57 -10.04 21.14
C LYS A 52 1.67 -8.99 21.27
N GLU A 53 2.69 -9.06 20.42
CA GLU A 53 3.78 -8.10 20.43
C GLU A 53 3.30 -6.80 19.78
N PRO A 54 3.53 -5.64 20.42
CA PRO A 54 3.26 -4.35 19.80
C PRO A 54 4.06 -4.23 18.50
N ILE A 55 3.33 -4.21 17.39
CA ILE A 55 3.88 -4.01 16.04
C ILE A 55 4.42 -2.58 15.88
N TRP A 56 3.77 -1.64 16.57
CA TRP A 56 4.06 -0.23 16.55
C TRP A 56 4.46 0.17 17.96
N LYS A 57 5.72 0.56 18.13
CA LYS A 57 6.29 0.92 19.43
C LYS A 57 6.55 2.41 19.48
N ASP A 58 6.22 3.03 20.59
CA ASP A 58 6.42 4.47 20.76
C ASP A 58 7.93 4.82 20.75
N GLU A 59 8.79 3.90 21.17
CA GLU A 59 10.25 4.07 21.15
C GLU A 59 10.83 4.16 19.74
N ASP A 60 10.18 3.53 18.76
CA ASP A 60 10.61 3.55 17.35
C ASP A 60 10.10 4.81 16.62
N HIS A 61 9.19 5.59 17.23
CA HIS A 61 8.51 6.74 16.63
C HIS A 61 8.51 7.99 17.52
N PRO A 62 9.69 8.56 17.84
CA PRO A 62 9.78 9.76 18.68
C PRO A 62 9.08 10.98 18.06
N GLU A 63 8.93 11.04 16.74
CA GLU A 63 8.21 12.10 16.03
C GLU A 63 6.72 12.15 16.38
N LEU A 64 6.17 11.04 16.88
CA LEU A 64 4.77 10.93 17.32
C LEU A 64 4.62 11.10 18.83
N ALA A 65 5.68 11.46 19.57
CA ALA A 65 5.64 11.59 21.03
C ALA A 65 4.60 12.61 21.54
N GLU A 66 4.34 13.67 20.77
CA GLU A 66 3.30 14.68 21.06
C GLU A 66 1.90 14.26 20.54
N GLY A 67 1.78 13.06 19.98
CA GLY A 67 0.58 12.53 19.36
C GLY A 67 0.52 12.74 17.84
N ALA A 68 -0.22 11.87 17.17
CA ALA A 68 -0.37 11.90 15.72
C ALA A 68 -1.02 13.20 15.20
N GLU A 69 -1.94 13.79 15.96
CA GLU A 69 -2.57 15.06 15.59
C GLU A 69 -1.54 16.20 15.49
N ALA A 70 -0.70 16.35 16.52
CA ALA A 70 0.34 17.37 16.56
C ALA A 70 1.35 17.18 15.42
N TRP A 71 1.73 15.93 15.15
CA TRP A 71 2.62 15.58 14.05
C TRP A 71 2.01 15.92 12.68
N VAL A 72 0.76 15.51 12.40
CA VAL A 72 0.07 15.85 11.14
C VAL A 72 -0.07 17.36 10.97
N ARG A 73 -0.35 18.09 12.05
CA ARG A 73 -0.45 19.55 12.01
C ARG A 73 0.88 20.18 11.64
N LYS A 74 1.98 19.79 12.29
CA LYS A 74 3.33 20.26 11.95
C LYS A 74 3.67 19.98 10.48
N MET A 75 3.33 18.80 9.97
CA MET A 75 3.55 18.44 8.57
C MET A 75 2.80 19.36 7.59
N ARG A 76 1.54 19.68 7.88
CA ARG A 76 0.73 20.58 7.04
C ARG A 76 1.23 22.02 7.11
N ASP A 77 1.60 22.50 8.29
CA ASP A 77 2.12 23.85 8.47
C ASP A 77 3.46 24.04 7.72
N GLU A 78 4.31 22.99 7.72
CA GLU A 78 5.56 22.96 6.99
C GLU A 78 5.35 22.95 5.47
N GLU A 79 4.40 22.15 4.96
CA GLU A 79 4.03 22.13 3.55
C GLU A 79 3.56 23.51 3.07
N LEU A 80 2.69 24.17 3.83
CA LEU A 80 2.22 25.53 3.54
C LEU A 80 3.34 26.56 3.59
N ARG A 81 4.31 26.41 4.50
CA ARG A 81 5.49 27.28 4.57
C ARG A 81 6.34 27.14 3.31
N ILE A 82 6.63 25.92 2.90
CA ILE A 82 7.41 25.63 1.68
C ILE A 82 6.71 26.19 0.44
N GLU A 83 5.38 26.05 0.34
CA GLU A 83 4.62 26.57 -0.78
C GLU A 83 4.64 28.11 -0.84
N ARG A 84 4.52 28.78 0.32
CA ARG A 84 4.64 30.24 0.41
C ARG A 84 6.03 30.74 0.02
N GLU A 85 7.08 30.06 0.46
CA GLU A 85 8.48 30.40 0.09
C GLU A 85 8.69 30.24 -1.41
N LYS A 86 8.23 29.13 -2.01
CA LYS A 86 8.30 28.91 -3.47
C LYS A 86 7.55 29.98 -4.26
N LEU A 87 6.38 30.42 -3.78
CA LEU A 87 5.59 31.47 -4.42
C LEU A 87 6.32 32.82 -4.36
N GLY A 88 6.95 33.14 -3.22
CA GLY A 88 7.80 34.32 -3.08
C GLY A 88 8.99 34.30 -4.05
N ASP A 89 9.72 33.19 -4.09
CA ASP A 89 10.85 33.00 -5.01
C ASP A 89 10.44 33.13 -6.49
N TRP A 90 9.23 32.66 -6.83
CA TRP A 90 8.67 32.79 -8.17
C TRP A 90 8.34 34.25 -8.51
N LEU A 91 7.71 34.99 -7.60
CA LEU A 91 7.41 36.40 -7.77
C LEU A 91 8.69 37.25 -7.92
N ASP A 92 9.69 36.99 -7.08
CA ASP A 92 10.98 37.70 -7.15
C ASP A 92 11.72 37.44 -8.46
N ARG A 93 11.60 36.24 -9.04
CA ARG A 93 12.15 35.92 -10.36
C ARG A 93 11.40 36.66 -11.47
N ALA A 94 10.07 36.66 -11.43
CA ALA A 94 9.26 37.31 -12.44
C ALA A 94 9.52 38.82 -12.53
N VAL A 95 9.78 39.50 -11.40
CA VAL A 95 10.14 40.94 -11.38
C VAL A 95 11.51 41.19 -12.03
N ARG A 96 12.50 40.34 -11.77
CA ARG A 96 13.85 40.44 -12.36
C ARG A 96 13.88 40.19 -13.87
N ASP A 97 12.96 39.39 -14.39
CA ASP A 97 12.87 39.08 -15.83
C ASP A 97 12.14 40.18 -16.64
N THR A 98 11.55 41.18 -15.97
CA THR A 98 10.81 42.30 -16.59
C THR A 98 11.56 43.63 -16.61
N GLU A 99 12.76 43.69 -16.04
CA GLU A 99 13.71 44.82 -16.12
C GLU A 99 14.78 44.58 -17.21
#